data_AF-A0A0D2CJK4-F1
#
_entry.id   AF-A0A0D2CJK4-F1
#
_cell.length_a   1.000
_cell.length_b   1.000
_cell.length_c   1.000
_cell.angle_alpha   90.00
_cell.angle_beta   90.00
_cell.angle_gamma   90.00
#
_symmetry.space_group_name_H-M   'P 1'
#
loop_
_entity.id
_entity.type
_entity.pdbx_description
1 polymer ?
#
loop_
_entity_poly.entity_id
_entity_poly.type
_entity_poly.pdbx_seq_one_letter_code
_entity_poly.pdbx_strand_id
1 'polypeptide(L)'
;MSGSLRVYALFAILYIFTDLTYAGSESSQRQPINNTQPIDVSKIPSCLLASCDTDPLGTAPKDACTPLKPSTQLYNRSCYCSLKDPLYCAWSFCTWWDWMATEDWFVKECGPGSDDLSYDGLPACAQGCLRQKLVYYGCITEGRNCFCIHGSLFDCQSNCHKESEITAIKDWLTDQCGVSAALAQKGVDTGVFYGSTDDTSESRQSPLIYRPKRKKLKWYEIFAIVLLCLSFVMGGIIWIASARKRNAGSAKKRQKSS
;
A
#
# COMPACT_ATOMS: atom_id res chain seq x y z
N MET A 1 40.08 25.96 -3.77
CA MET A 1 39.25 24.88 -4.35
C MET A 1 37.89 24.73 -3.63
N SER A 2 37.14 25.83 -3.39
CA SER A 2 35.87 25.79 -2.63
C SER A 2 34.62 26.07 -3.49
N GLY A 3 34.79 26.35 -4.79
CA GLY A 3 33.68 26.63 -5.70
C GLY A 3 32.93 25.39 -6.16
N SER A 4 33.63 24.25 -6.32
CA SER A 4 33.05 23.04 -6.91
C SER A 4 31.96 22.41 -6.03
N LEU A 5 32.15 22.35 -4.71
CA LEU A 5 31.23 21.63 -3.82
C LEU A 5 29.83 22.27 -3.71
N ARG A 6 29.72 23.59 -3.87
CA ARG A 6 28.43 24.30 -3.85
C ARG A 6 27.61 24.05 -5.11
N VAL A 7 28.29 23.85 -6.24
CA VAL A 7 27.65 23.56 -7.52
C VAL A 7 27.06 22.16 -7.49
N TYR A 8 27.79 21.15 -6.98
CA TYR A 8 27.25 19.78 -6.85
C TYR A 8 26.06 19.66 -5.89
N ALA A 9 26.04 20.41 -4.79
CA ALA A 9 24.90 20.40 -3.86
C ALA A 9 23.64 21.01 -4.48
N LEU A 10 23.77 22.07 -5.30
CA LEU A 10 22.65 22.65 -6.03
C LEU A 10 22.14 21.73 -7.14
N PHE A 11 23.03 21.04 -7.85
CA PHE A 11 22.63 20.04 -8.87
C PHE A 11 21.92 18.83 -8.25
N ALA A 12 22.35 18.36 -7.09
CA ALA A 12 21.68 17.25 -6.40
C ALA A 12 20.25 17.62 -5.94
N ILE A 13 20.05 18.86 -5.47
CA ILE A 13 18.72 19.35 -5.09
C ILE A 13 17.83 19.53 -6.32
N LEU A 14 18.37 20.09 -7.42
CA LEU A 14 17.65 20.22 -8.69
C LEU A 14 17.22 18.86 -9.28
N TYR A 15 18.07 17.84 -9.20
CA TYR A 15 17.74 16.48 -9.66
C TYR A 15 16.56 15.88 -8.89
N ILE A 16 16.55 16.04 -7.56
CA ILE A 16 15.45 15.55 -6.71
C ILE A 16 14.13 16.26 -7.07
N PHE A 17 14.17 17.55 -7.39
CA PHE A 17 12.95 18.29 -7.78
C PHE A 17 12.49 17.96 -9.20
N THR A 18 13.39 17.69 -10.15
CA THR A 18 12.99 17.33 -11.52
C THR A 18 12.35 15.94 -11.59
N ASP A 19 12.85 14.96 -10.83
CA ASP A 19 12.25 13.61 -10.78
C ASP A 19 10.86 13.61 -10.11
N LEU A 20 10.64 14.49 -9.13
CA LEU A 20 9.32 14.66 -8.49
C LEU A 20 8.28 15.33 -9.41
N THR A 21 8.71 16.16 -10.37
CA THR A 21 7.79 16.81 -11.32
C THR A 21 7.45 15.97 -12.54
N TYR A 22 8.25 14.95 -12.88
CA TYR A 22 8.00 14.12 -14.06
C TYR A 22 6.98 12.98 -13.83
N ALA A 23 6.60 12.72 -12.57
CA ALA A 23 5.57 11.75 -12.22
C ALA A 23 4.13 12.28 -12.36
N GLY A 24 3.94 13.53 -12.82
CA GLY A 24 2.67 14.24 -12.70
C GLY A 24 1.86 14.49 -13.98
N SER A 25 2.25 14.02 -15.17
CA SER A 25 1.54 14.43 -16.39
C SER A 25 1.43 13.39 -17.52
N GLU A 26 1.38 12.10 -17.22
CA GLU A 26 0.71 11.18 -18.15
C GLU A 26 -0.78 11.18 -17.84
N SER A 27 -1.47 12.21 -18.36
CA SER A 27 -2.91 12.13 -18.62
C SER A 27 -3.12 11.04 -19.66
N SER A 28 -3.18 9.80 -19.18
CA SER A 28 -3.43 8.59 -19.94
C SER A 28 -4.69 8.79 -20.77
N GLN A 29 -4.50 9.04 -22.05
CA GLN A 29 -5.54 8.98 -23.06
C GLN A 29 -5.94 7.50 -23.17
N ARG A 30 -6.74 7.04 -22.20
CA ARG A 30 -7.12 5.63 -22.01
C ARG A 30 -7.90 5.16 -23.23
N GLN A 31 -7.32 4.21 -23.95
CA GLN A 31 -8.02 3.49 -25.00
C GLN A 31 -9.23 2.75 -24.39
N PRO A 32 -10.37 2.68 -25.09
CA PRO A 32 -11.52 1.91 -24.65
C PRO A 32 -11.11 0.44 -24.46
N ILE A 33 -11.41 -0.12 -23.30
CA ILE A 33 -11.04 -1.49 -22.94
C ILE A 33 -11.79 -2.44 -23.85
N ASN A 34 -11.05 -3.21 -24.65
CA ASN A 34 -11.65 -4.22 -25.50
C ASN A 34 -11.99 -5.46 -24.67
N ASN A 35 -13.24 -5.52 -24.20
CA ASN A 35 -13.76 -6.60 -23.36
C ASN A 35 -13.73 -8.00 -24.02
N THR A 36 -13.42 -8.10 -25.32
CA THR A 36 -13.31 -9.39 -26.01
C THR A 36 -11.92 -10.03 -25.92
N GLN A 37 -10.88 -9.27 -25.55
CA GLN A 37 -9.55 -9.84 -25.43
C GLN A 37 -9.35 -10.50 -24.06
N PRO A 38 -8.79 -11.73 -24.03
CA PRO A 38 -8.50 -12.41 -22.77
C PRO A 38 -7.49 -11.61 -21.94
N ILE A 39 -7.56 -11.78 -20.62
CA ILE A 39 -6.52 -11.32 -19.71
C ILE A 39 -5.44 -12.39 -19.64
N ASP A 40 -4.20 -11.94 -19.76
CA ASP A 40 -3.01 -12.76 -19.61
C ASP A 40 -2.37 -12.47 -18.26
N VAL A 41 -2.64 -13.33 -17.28
CA VAL A 41 -2.16 -13.15 -15.90
C VAL A 41 -0.66 -13.48 -15.76
N SER A 42 -0.02 -14.02 -16.80
CA SER A 42 1.45 -14.14 -16.84
C SER A 42 2.14 -12.78 -16.93
N LYS A 43 1.42 -11.74 -17.34
CA LYS A 43 1.92 -10.37 -17.46
C LYS A 43 1.79 -9.57 -16.17
N ILE A 44 1.25 -10.16 -15.11
CA ILE A 44 1.18 -9.49 -13.82
C ILE A 44 2.62 -9.32 -13.29
N PRO A 45 2.97 -8.17 -12.69
CA PRO A 45 4.29 -8.00 -12.08
C PRO A 45 4.65 -9.17 -11.16
N SER A 46 5.94 -9.54 -11.20
CA SER A 46 6.47 -10.87 -10.84
C SER A 46 6.17 -11.40 -9.44
N CYS A 47 5.67 -10.58 -8.53
CA CYS A 47 5.43 -11.02 -7.16
C CYS A 47 4.18 -11.93 -7.01
N LEU A 48 3.30 -11.98 -8.01
CA LEU A 48 2.09 -12.82 -7.99
C LEU A 48 2.33 -14.31 -8.25
N LEU A 49 3.37 -14.63 -9.01
CA LEU A 49 3.62 -16.00 -9.47
C LEU A 49 4.40 -16.85 -8.44
N ALA A 50 4.76 -16.29 -7.29
CA ALA A 50 5.63 -16.94 -6.32
C ALA A 50 4.91 -17.85 -5.30
N SER A 51 3.60 -17.67 -5.07
CA SER A 51 2.85 -18.43 -4.04
C SER A 51 1.80 -19.39 -4.57
N CYS A 52 1.37 -19.20 -5.81
CA CYS A 52 0.30 -19.97 -6.41
C CYS A 52 0.87 -20.64 -7.67
N ASP A 53 1.67 -21.68 -7.46
CA ASP A 53 2.48 -22.38 -8.48
C ASP A 53 1.67 -22.90 -9.69
N THR A 54 0.33 -22.99 -9.59
CA THR A 54 -0.53 -23.57 -10.64
C THR A 54 -1.80 -22.80 -10.96
N ASP A 55 -2.34 -22.00 -10.03
CA ASP A 55 -3.53 -21.15 -10.28
C ASP A 55 -3.38 -19.78 -9.60
N PRO A 56 -3.13 -18.70 -10.34
CA PRO A 56 -3.01 -17.34 -9.79
C PRO A 56 -4.30 -16.84 -9.12
N LEU A 57 -5.42 -17.55 -9.24
CA LEU A 57 -6.66 -17.32 -8.49
C LEU A 57 -6.69 -18.04 -7.12
N GLY A 58 -5.66 -18.81 -6.78
CA GLY A 58 -5.59 -19.63 -5.55
C GLY A 58 -6.57 -20.82 -5.59
N THR A 59 -7.05 -21.26 -4.43
CA THR A 59 -8.18 -22.22 -4.33
C THR A 59 -9.50 -21.52 -4.56
N ALA A 60 -9.66 -20.95 -5.75
CA ALA A 60 -10.91 -20.32 -6.14
C ALA A 60 -12.06 -21.36 -6.05
N PRO A 61 -13.28 -20.95 -5.67
CA PRO A 61 -14.44 -21.85 -5.63
C PRO A 61 -14.60 -22.60 -6.96
N LYS A 62 -15.23 -23.79 -6.96
CA LYS A 62 -15.43 -24.59 -8.19
C LYS A 62 -16.20 -23.86 -9.31
N ASP A 63 -16.87 -22.76 -8.95
CA ASP A 63 -17.66 -21.90 -9.83
C ASP A 63 -16.85 -20.68 -10.31
N ALA A 64 -15.57 -20.61 -9.97
CA ALA A 64 -14.68 -19.52 -10.32
C ALA A 64 -14.23 -19.55 -11.78
N CYS A 65 -13.63 -18.45 -12.20
CA CYS A 65 -13.09 -18.29 -13.54
C CYS A 65 -12.03 -19.34 -13.84
N THR A 66 -12.25 -20.12 -14.88
CA THR A 66 -11.27 -21.10 -15.36
C THR A 66 -10.42 -20.50 -16.47
N PRO A 67 -9.17 -20.96 -16.62
CA PRO A 67 -8.38 -20.66 -17.80
C PRO A 67 -9.10 -21.11 -19.08
N LEU A 68 -8.97 -20.33 -20.15
CA LEU A 68 -9.52 -20.66 -21.47
C LEU A 68 -8.98 -21.98 -22.02
N LYS A 69 -7.77 -22.36 -21.61
CA LYS A 69 -7.17 -23.67 -21.90
C LYS A 69 -6.46 -24.19 -20.65
N PRO A 70 -6.50 -25.52 -20.39
CA PRO A 70 -5.70 -26.13 -19.34
C PRO A 70 -4.22 -25.73 -19.50
N SER A 71 -3.56 -25.44 -18.38
CA SER A 71 -2.15 -25.01 -18.32
C SER A 71 -1.82 -23.67 -18.99
N THR A 72 -2.82 -22.86 -19.33
CA THR A 72 -2.60 -21.46 -19.75
C THR A 72 -2.95 -20.50 -18.63
N GLN A 73 -2.30 -19.34 -18.64
CA GLN A 73 -2.59 -18.21 -17.77
C GLN A 73 -3.49 -17.19 -18.49
N LEU A 74 -4.39 -17.68 -19.34
CA LEU A 74 -5.30 -16.85 -20.14
C LEU A 74 -6.73 -17.03 -19.64
N TYR A 75 -7.34 -15.95 -19.16
CA TYR A 75 -8.68 -15.95 -18.59
C TYR A 75 -9.61 -15.09 -19.43
N ASN A 76 -10.90 -15.42 -19.42
CA ASN A 76 -11.90 -14.50 -19.94
C ASN A 76 -11.87 -13.21 -19.08
N ARG A 77 -11.68 -12.06 -19.73
CA ARG A 77 -11.56 -10.76 -19.06
C ARG A 77 -12.76 -10.44 -18.19
N SER A 78 -13.98 -10.60 -18.70
CA SER A 78 -15.19 -10.28 -17.93
C SER A 78 -15.32 -11.15 -16.69
N CYS A 79 -14.92 -12.41 -16.80
CA CYS A 79 -14.89 -13.32 -15.67
C CYS A 79 -13.85 -12.86 -14.64
N TYR A 80 -12.58 -12.74 -15.04
CA TYR A 80 -11.47 -12.41 -14.13
C TYR A 80 -11.71 -11.08 -13.39
N CYS A 81 -12.17 -10.06 -14.09
CA CYS A 81 -12.46 -8.75 -13.51
C CYS A 81 -13.69 -8.73 -12.58
N SER A 82 -14.56 -9.73 -12.66
CA SER A 82 -15.74 -9.86 -11.78
C SER A 82 -15.43 -10.59 -10.47
N LEU A 83 -14.24 -11.16 -10.32
CA LEU A 83 -13.82 -11.82 -9.10
C LEU A 83 -13.74 -10.80 -7.96
N LYS A 84 -14.15 -11.24 -6.75
CA LYS A 84 -14.13 -10.39 -5.55
C LYS A 84 -12.71 -10.10 -5.08
N ASP A 85 -11.80 -11.07 -5.19
CA ASP A 85 -10.38 -10.94 -4.82
C ASP A 85 -9.44 -11.63 -5.84
N PRO A 86 -9.31 -11.11 -7.08
CA PRO A 86 -8.46 -11.68 -8.13
C PRO A 86 -6.96 -11.61 -7.84
N LEU A 87 -6.53 -10.78 -6.88
CA LEU A 87 -5.12 -10.56 -6.56
C LEU A 87 -4.67 -11.25 -5.26
N TYR A 88 -5.50 -12.14 -4.70
CA TYR A 88 -5.25 -12.85 -3.44
C TYR A 88 -3.81 -13.40 -3.31
N CYS A 89 -3.28 -13.96 -4.39
CA CYS A 89 -1.95 -14.55 -4.43
C CYS A 89 -0.79 -13.53 -4.41
N ALA A 90 -1.01 -12.24 -4.64
CA ALA A 90 0.09 -11.26 -4.71
C ALA A 90 0.71 -10.96 -3.34
N TRP A 91 -0.11 -10.92 -2.31
CA TRP A 91 0.23 -10.22 -1.07
C TRP A 91 1.45 -10.76 -0.32
N SER A 92 1.66 -12.07 -0.34
CA SER A 92 2.62 -12.72 0.55
C SER A 92 4.08 -12.48 0.14
N PHE A 93 4.34 -12.10 -1.11
CA PHE A 93 5.69 -11.98 -1.67
C PHE A 93 5.95 -10.68 -2.44
N CYS A 94 4.97 -9.77 -2.53
CA CYS A 94 5.17 -8.44 -3.10
C CYS A 94 5.82 -7.48 -2.08
N THR A 95 6.76 -6.67 -2.53
CA THR A 95 7.02 -5.41 -1.84
C THR A 95 5.83 -4.46 -2.03
N TRP A 96 5.70 -3.43 -1.19
CA TRP A 96 4.64 -2.43 -1.37
C TRP A 96 4.64 -1.79 -2.76
N TRP A 97 5.81 -1.61 -3.38
CA TRP A 97 5.92 -1.05 -4.71
C TRP A 97 5.42 -2.00 -5.79
N ASP A 98 5.75 -3.30 -5.67
CA ASP A 98 5.26 -4.32 -6.59
C ASP A 98 3.75 -4.53 -6.44
N TRP A 99 3.22 -4.39 -5.22
CA TRP A 99 1.79 -4.40 -4.94
C TRP A 99 1.07 -3.26 -5.67
N MET A 100 1.56 -2.03 -5.55
CA MET A 100 0.98 -0.87 -6.28
C MET A 100 1.02 -1.07 -7.79
N ALA A 101 2.14 -1.56 -8.34
CA ALA A 101 2.24 -1.87 -9.77
C ALA A 101 1.26 -2.97 -10.21
N THR A 102 0.95 -3.91 -9.31
CA THR A 102 -0.02 -4.98 -9.54
C THR A 102 -1.45 -4.45 -9.54
N GLU A 103 -1.80 -3.59 -8.58
CA GLU A 103 -3.10 -2.89 -8.56
C GLU A 103 -3.28 -2.03 -9.82
N ASP A 104 -2.26 -1.28 -10.21
CA ASP A 104 -2.28 -0.46 -11.43
C ASP A 104 -2.46 -1.32 -12.69
N TRP A 105 -1.79 -2.47 -12.77
CA TRP A 105 -2.00 -3.43 -13.85
C TRP A 105 -3.44 -3.93 -13.88
N PHE A 106 -4.01 -4.29 -12.72
CA PHE A 106 -5.38 -4.79 -12.64
C PHE A 106 -6.39 -3.74 -13.10
N VAL A 107 -6.27 -2.51 -12.61
CA VAL A 107 -7.13 -1.38 -13.02
C VAL A 107 -6.94 -1.04 -14.50
N LYS A 108 -5.75 -1.21 -15.06
CA LYS A 108 -5.49 -1.02 -16.49
C LYS A 108 -6.19 -2.09 -17.35
N GLU A 109 -6.20 -3.35 -16.92
CA GLU A 109 -6.82 -4.44 -17.66
C GLU A 109 -8.34 -4.53 -17.47
N CYS A 110 -8.83 -4.27 -16.24
CA CYS A 110 -10.24 -4.40 -15.89
C CYS A 110 -11.03 -3.09 -15.91
N GLY A 111 -10.33 -1.96 -15.92
CA GLY A 111 -10.89 -0.63 -16.06
C GLY A 111 -11.05 0.14 -14.75
N PRO A 112 -11.39 1.43 -14.87
CA PRO A 112 -11.60 2.28 -13.72
C PRO A 112 -12.73 1.72 -12.85
N GLY A 113 -12.51 1.69 -11.53
CA GLY A 113 -13.48 1.21 -10.57
C GLY A 113 -13.56 -0.31 -10.41
N SER A 114 -12.78 -1.07 -11.17
CA SER A 114 -12.73 -2.54 -11.02
C SER A 114 -12.25 -3.00 -9.64
N ASP A 115 -11.44 -2.17 -8.98
CA ASP A 115 -10.91 -2.40 -7.63
C ASP A 115 -11.53 -1.47 -6.57
N ASP A 116 -12.57 -0.70 -6.87
CA ASP A 116 -13.11 0.22 -5.86
C ASP A 116 -13.78 -0.58 -4.73
N LEU A 117 -13.39 -0.30 -3.48
CA LEU A 117 -14.10 -0.80 -2.32
C LEU A 117 -15.36 0.06 -2.09
N SER A 118 -16.54 -0.53 -2.26
CA SER A 118 -17.77 0.16 -1.90
C SER A 118 -17.96 0.12 -0.38
N TYR A 119 -18.25 1.27 0.20
CA TYR A 119 -18.63 1.37 1.61
C TYR A 119 -20.15 1.35 1.82
N ASP A 120 -20.93 1.18 0.75
CA ASP A 120 -22.38 1.11 0.83
C ASP A 120 -22.80 -0.15 1.61
N GLY A 121 -23.75 0.00 2.53
CA GLY A 121 -24.17 -1.09 3.42
C GLY A 121 -23.33 -1.23 4.70
N LEU A 122 -22.14 -0.59 4.78
CA LEU A 122 -21.37 -0.55 6.02
C LEU A 122 -21.97 0.50 6.98
N PRO A 123 -22.20 0.18 8.27
CA PRO A 123 -22.81 1.11 9.20
C PRO A 123 -21.88 2.29 9.53
N ALA A 124 -22.47 3.45 9.82
CA ALA A 124 -21.74 4.69 10.09
C ALA A 124 -20.73 4.57 11.25
N CYS A 125 -20.97 3.69 12.22
CA CYS A 125 -20.06 3.42 13.35
C CYS A 125 -18.69 2.86 12.90
N ALA A 126 -18.64 2.14 11.78
CA ALA A 126 -17.40 1.57 11.23
C ALA A 126 -16.88 2.33 10.01
N GLN A 127 -17.78 2.89 9.18
CA GLN A 127 -17.46 3.45 7.86
C GLN A 127 -16.36 4.51 7.88
N GLY A 128 -16.52 5.56 8.71
CA GLY A 128 -15.55 6.64 8.80
C GLY A 128 -14.19 6.20 9.37
N CYS A 129 -14.23 5.25 10.33
CA CYS A 129 -13.01 4.67 10.90
C CYS A 129 -12.26 3.84 9.85
N LEU A 130 -12.96 2.96 9.13
CA LEU A 130 -12.34 1.99 8.22
C LEU A 130 -11.63 2.70 7.07
N ARG A 131 -12.31 3.67 6.46
CA ARG A 131 -11.75 4.50 5.39
C ARG A 131 -10.43 5.16 5.80
N GLN A 132 -10.41 5.76 6.99
CA GLN A 132 -9.20 6.40 7.50
C GLN A 132 -8.09 5.37 7.77
N LYS A 133 -8.42 4.21 8.35
CA LYS A 133 -7.43 3.18 8.74
C LYS A 133 -6.81 2.49 7.52
N LEU A 134 -7.57 2.27 6.46
CA LEU A 134 -7.11 1.70 5.19
C LEU A 134 -5.98 2.53 4.57
N VAL A 135 -6.23 3.84 4.44
CA VAL A 135 -5.21 4.77 3.92
C VAL A 135 -3.97 4.78 4.81
N TYR A 136 -4.14 4.76 6.14
CA TYR A 136 -3.00 4.69 7.07
C TYR A 136 -2.23 3.37 7.03
N TYR A 137 -2.87 2.28 6.60
CA TYR A 137 -2.23 0.99 6.47
C TYR A 137 -1.35 0.93 5.21
N GLY A 138 -1.79 1.56 4.13
CA GLY A 138 -1.10 1.56 2.83
C GLY A 138 -2.02 1.24 1.66
N CYS A 139 -3.30 0.96 1.89
CA CYS A 139 -4.32 0.84 0.84
C CYS A 139 -4.74 2.24 0.36
N ILE A 140 -3.83 2.98 -0.28
CA ILE A 140 -4.00 4.40 -0.63
C ILE A 140 -5.15 4.62 -1.62
N THR A 141 -5.33 3.67 -2.53
CA THR A 141 -6.40 3.67 -3.55
C THR A 141 -7.77 3.32 -2.98
N GLU A 142 -7.86 2.98 -1.69
CA GLU A 142 -9.07 2.39 -1.09
C GLU A 142 -9.54 1.16 -1.88
N GLY A 143 -8.58 0.39 -2.42
CA GLY A 143 -8.82 -0.79 -3.25
C GLY A 143 -9.42 -1.97 -2.49
N ARG A 144 -10.36 -2.67 -3.12
CA ARG A 144 -11.02 -3.87 -2.61
C ARG A 144 -10.02 -5.00 -2.42
N ASN A 145 -9.15 -5.22 -3.40
CA ASN A 145 -8.11 -6.24 -3.32
C ASN A 145 -7.21 -6.01 -2.09
N CYS A 146 -6.70 -4.78 -1.88
CA CYS A 146 -5.86 -4.47 -0.72
C CYS A 146 -6.58 -4.72 0.62
N PHE A 147 -7.85 -4.33 0.73
CA PHE A 147 -8.64 -4.55 1.93
C PHE A 147 -8.91 -6.02 2.20
N CYS A 148 -9.43 -6.75 1.21
CA CYS A 148 -9.87 -8.14 1.37
C CYS A 148 -8.70 -9.07 1.69
N ILE A 149 -7.56 -8.86 1.04
CA ILE A 149 -6.33 -9.60 1.29
C ILE A 149 -5.79 -9.33 2.69
N HIS A 150 -5.82 -8.07 3.14
CA HIS A 150 -5.36 -7.76 4.49
C HIS A 150 -6.25 -8.40 5.56
N GLY A 151 -7.55 -8.49 5.27
CA GLY A 151 -8.49 -9.24 6.08
C GLY A 151 -8.69 -8.64 7.48
N SER A 152 -8.62 -7.32 7.64
CA SER A 152 -8.84 -6.67 8.94
C SER A 152 -9.71 -5.42 8.85
N LEU A 153 -10.61 -5.27 9.82
CA LEU A 153 -11.42 -4.08 10.06
C LEU A 153 -10.70 -3.01 10.91
N PHE A 154 -9.44 -3.25 11.31
CA PHE A 154 -8.62 -2.31 12.09
C PHE A 154 -9.29 -1.80 13.39
N ASP A 155 -10.01 -2.70 14.06
CA ASP A 155 -10.83 -2.44 15.25
C ASP A 155 -12.01 -1.47 15.03
N CYS A 156 -12.35 -1.11 13.79
CA CYS A 156 -13.44 -0.17 13.52
C CYS A 156 -14.82 -0.73 13.87
N GLN A 157 -14.98 -2.06 13.88
CA GLN A 157 -16.18 -2.73 14.33
C GLN A 157 -16.44 -2.59 15.83
N SER A 158 -15.42 -2.28 16.64
CA SER A 158 -15.54 -2.22 18.10
C SER A 158 -16.51 -1.14 18.61
N ASN A 159 -16.85 -0.15 17.79
CA ASN A 159 -17.81 0.91 18.12
C ASN A 159 -19.25 0.59 17.68
N CYS A 160 -19.45 -0.56 17.02
CA CYS A 160 -20.75 -1.01 16.52
C CYS A 160 -21.32 -2.05 17.49
N HIS A 161 -22.44 -1.74 18.13
CA HIS A 161 -22.99 -2.56 19.20
C HIS A 161 -24.40 -3.08 18.91
N LYS A 162 -25.10 -2.51 17.94
CA LYS A 162 -26.44 -2.98 17.59
C LYS A 162 -26.34 -4.23 16.73
N GLU A 163 -27.23 -5.18 16.97
CA GLU A 163 -27.32 -6.41 16.18
C GLU A 163 -27.50 -6.12 14.68
N SER A 164 -28.24 -5.07 14.33
CA SER A 164 -28.39 -4.60 12.95
C SER A 164 -27.07 -4.09 12.34
N GLU A 165 -26.22 -3.43 13.13
CA GLU A 165 -24.91 -2.93 12.68
C GLU A 165 -23.94 -4.11 12.49
N ILE A 166 -23.93 -5.05 13.43
CA ILE A 166 -23.14 -6.28 13.37
C ILE A 166 -23.49 -7.09 12.12
N THR A 167 -24.79 -7.31 11.89
CA THR A 167 -25.28 -8.02 10.69
C THR A 167 -24.89 -7.31 9.41
N ALA A 168 -25.05 -5.98 9.37
CA ALA A 168 -24.65 -5.18 8.21
C ALA A 168 -23.15 -5.30 7.90
N ILE A 169 -22.27 -5.33 8.90
CA ILE A 169 -20.83 -5.54 8.69
C ILE A 169 -20.55 -6.95 8.13
N LYS A 170 -21.22 -7.99 8.64
CA LYS A 170 -21.06 -9.36 8.14
C LYS A 170 -21.47 -9.49 6.66
N ASP A 171 -22.62 -8.95 6.33
CA ASP A 171 -23.16 -9.01 4.97
C ASP A 171 -22.27 -8.21 4.02
N TRP A 172 -21.79 -7.04 4.47
CA TRP A 172 -20.85 -6.22 3.72
C TRP A 172 -19.50 -6.93 3.48
N LEU A 173 -18.93 -7.60 4.50
CA LEU A 173 -17.70 -8.39 4.32
C LEU A 173 -17.90 -9.52 3.30
N THR A 174 -19.04 -10.21 3.39
CA THR A 174 -19.39 -11.30 2.48
C THR A 174 -19.55 -10.80 1.05
N ASP A 175 -20.22 -9.67 0.84
CA ASP A 175 -20.39 -9.09 -0.49
C ASP A 175 -19.08 -8.52 -1.05
N GLN A 176 -18.35 -7.72 -0.29
CA GLN A 176 -17.14 -7.08 -0.82
C GLN A 176 -16.01 -8.10 -1.04
N CYS A 177 -15.79 -9.02 -0.10
CA CYS A 177 -14.63 -9.92 -0.14
C CYS A 177 -14.95 -11.37 -0.49
N GLY A 178 -16.22 -11.74 -0.65
CA GLY A 178 -16.61 -13.12 -0.94
C GLY A 178 -16.25 -14.12 0.17
N VAL A 179 -16.05 -13.63 1.40
CA VAL A 179 -15.66 -14.47 2.54
C VAL A 179 -16.84 -15.31 3.02
N SER A 180 -16.56 -16.46 3.66
CA SER A 180 -17.61 -17.29 4.22
C SER A 180 -18.33 -16.59 5.38
N ALA A 181 -19.59 -16.96 5.64
CA ALA A 181 -20.35 -16.40 6.76
C ALA A 181 -19.66 -16.57 8.12
N ALA A 182 -18.93 -17.67 8.31
CA ALA A 182 -18.15 -17.92 9.52
C ALA A 182 -16.93 -16.98 9.63
N LEU A 183 -16.25 -16.71 8.52
CA LEU A 183 -15.12 -15.78 8.48
C LEU A 183 -15.58 -14.32 8.62
N ALA A 184 -16.73 -13.97 8.05
CA ALA A 184 -17.39 -12.68 8.27
C ALA A 184 -17.77 -12.49 9.74
N GLN A 185 -18.31 -13.53 10.39
CA GLN A 185 -18.62 -13.51 11.83
C GLN A 185 -17.34 -13.26 12.66
N LYS A 186 -16.26 -14.00 12.39
CA LYS A 186 -14.94 -13.78 13.01
C LYS A 186 -14.47 -12.34 12.83
N GLY A 187 -14.69 -11.77 11.64
CA GLY A 187 -14.41 -10.37 11.32
C GLY A 187 -15.12 -9.38 12.24
N VAL A 188 -16.39 -9.60 12.55
CA VAL A 188 -17.14 -8.71 13.46
C VAL A 188 -16.76 -8.92 14.93
N ASP A 189 -16.46 -10.16 15.32
CA ASP A 189 -16.11 -10.47 16.71
C ASP A 189 -14.70 -9.99 17.07
N THR A 190 -13.75 -10.13 16.15
CA THR A 190 -12.32 -9.90 16.42
C THR A 190 -11.70 -8.76 15.63
N GLY A 191 -12.36 -8.29 14.57
CA GLY A 191 -11.80 -7.32 13.62
C GLY A 191 -10.89 -7.95 12.58
N VAL A 192 -10.80 -9.28 12.53
CA VAL A 192 -9.93 -10.03 11.62
C VAL A 192 -10.74 -11.12 10.90
N PHE A 193 -10.69 -11.13 9.56
CA PHE A 193 -11.46 -12.01 8.69
C PHE A 193 -10.58 -12.75 7.67
N TYR A 194 -9.38 -13.18 8.08
CA TYR A 194 -8.53 -14.10 7.32
C TYR A 194 -8.19 -15.38 8.11
N GLY A 195 -7.68 -16.39 7.40
CA GLY A 195 -7.27 -17.69 7.94
C GLY A 195 -8.42 -18.67 8.19
N SER A 196 -8.12 -19.83 8.80
CA SER A 196 -9.14 -20.82 9.16
C SER A 196 -10.08 -20.28 10.26
N THR A 197 -11.33 -20.76 10.22
CA THR A 197 -12.34 -20.56 11.26
C THR A 197 -12.17 -21.53 12.43
N ASP A 198 -11.35 -22.56 12.27
CA ASP A 198 -10.94 -23.44 13.35
C ASP A 198 -9.81 -22.76 14.13
N ASP A 199 -10.07 -22.47 15.41
CA ASP A 199 -9.17 -21.79 16.36
C ASP A 199 -7.93 -22.63 16.75
N THR A 200 -7.24 -23.20 15.78
CA THR A 200 -5.94 -23.85 15.97
C THR A 200 -4.93 -23.29 14.97
N SER A 201 -4.30 -22.18 15.39
CA SER A 201 -2.90 -21.88 15.11
C SER A 201 -2.41 -22.03 13.66
N GLU A 202 -2.98 -21.29 12.71
CA GLU A 202 -2.19 -20.80 11.58
C GLU A 202 -1.82 -19.35 11.82
N SER A 203 -0.86 -19.19 12.74
CA SER A 203 0.01 -18.03 12.78
C SER A 203 0.77 -17.97 11.45
N ARG A 204 0.18 -17.31 10.44
CA ARG A 204 1.00 -16.39 9.66
C ARG A 204 1.50 -15.38 10.69
N GLN A 205 2.70 -15.64 11.21
CA GLN A 205 3.54 -14.62 11.80
C GLN A 205 3.83 -13.62 10.67
N SER A 206 2.85 -12.77 10.36
CA SER A 206 3.18 -11.36 10.22
C SER A 206 4.02 -11.07 11.46
N PRO A 207 5.23 -10.49 11.35
CA PRO A 207 5.98 -10.14 12.53
C PRO A 207 5.05 -9.29 13.38
N LEU A 208 4.55 -9.90 14.46
CA LEU A 208 3.84 -9.24 15.53
C LEU A 208 4.92 -8.39 16.19
N ILE A 209 5.20 -7.24 15.58
CA ILE A 209 5.59 -6.09 16.35
C ILE A 209 4.32 -5.76 17.13
N TYR A 210 4.12 -6.47 18.25
CA TYR A 210 3.37 -5.96 19.37
C TYR A 210 4.04 -4.64 19.73
N ARG A 211 3.54 -3.56 19.11
CA ARG A 211 3.94 -2.21 19.41
C ARG A 211 2.99 -1.80 20.53
N PRO A 212 3.44 -1.72 21.80
CA PRO A 212 2.60 -1.17 22.86
C PRO A 212 2.08 0.17 22.36
N LYS A 213 0.76 0.46 22.48
CA LYS A 213 0.07 1.67 21.97
C LYS A 213 1.01 2.88 21.83
N ARG A 214 1.79 2.94 20.75
CA ARG A 214 2.60 4.10 20.42
C ARG A 214 1.64 4.95 19.64
N LYS A 215 1.41 6.19 20.10
CA LYS A 215 0.72 7.21 19.30
C LYS A 215 1.32 7.13 17.90
N LYS A 216 0.53 6.73 16.90
CA LYS A 216 0.98 6.66 15.51
C LYS A 216 1.44 8.08 15.18
N LEU A 217 2.74 8.24 14.90
CA LEU A 217 3.27 9.52 14.49
C LEU A 217 2.53 9.91 13.22
N LYS A 218 1.81 11.03 13.26
CA LYS A 218 1.09 11.49 12.08
C LYS A 218 2.11 11.89 11.01
N TRP A 219 1.73 11.86 9.75
CA TRP A 219 2.64 12.15 8.63
C TRP A 219 3.36 13.51 8.79
N TYR A 220 2.68 14.53 9.34
CA TYR A 220 3.29 15.82 9.65
C TYR A 220 4.33 15.77 10.78
N GLU A 221 4.23 14.83 11.72
CA GLU A 221 5.21 14.65 12.81
C GLU A 221 6.49 14.01 12.25
N ILE A 222 6.34 13.05 11.33
CA ILE A 222 7.47 12.46 10.61
C ILE A 222 8.18 13.54 9.78
N PHE A 223 7.41 14.36 9.06
CA PHE A 223 7.96 15.49 8.29
C PHE A 223 8.70 16.49 9.17
N ALA A 224 8.15 16.82 10.35
CA ALA A 224 8.80 17.71 11.31
C ALA A 224 10.13 17.14 11.83
N ILE A 225 10.20 15.83 12.13
CA ILE A 225 11.44 15.17 12.56
C ILE A 225 12.50 15.23 11.45
N VAL A 226 12.11 14.96 10.19
CA VAL A 226 13.03 15.04 9.05
C VAL A 226 13.58 16.45 8.86
N LEU A 227 12.71 17.47 8.90
CA LEU A 227 13.12 18.88 8.80
C LEU A 227 14.06 19.29 9.93
N LEU A 228 13.80 18.80 11.15
CA LEU A 228 14.64 19.08 12.31
C LEU A 228 16.02 18.45 12.14
N CYS A 229 16.11 17.18 11.71
CA CYS A 229 17.37 16.52 11.40
C CYS A 229 18.16 17.27 10.32
N LEU A 230 17.52 17.68 9.23
CA LEU A 230 18.16 18.48 8.17
C LEU A 230 18.69 19.82 8.71
N SER A 231 17.93 20.47 9.58
CA SER A 231 18.34 21.74 10.20
C SER A 231 19.59 21.58 11.07
N PHE A 232 19.68 20.50 11.85
CA PHE A 232 20.87 20.20 12.66
C PHE A 232 22.09 19.91 11.80
N VAL A 233 21.94 19.15 10.72
CA VAL A 233 23.03 18.86 9.78
C VAL A 233 23.54 20.15 9.13
N MET A 234 22.63 20.98 8.62
CA MET A 234 22.98 22.26 8.00
C MET A 234 23.64 23.21 9.00
N GLY A 235 23.12 23.30 10.23
CA GLY A 235 23.71 24.08 11.31
C GLY A 235 25.13 23.61 11.65
N GLY A 236 25.35 22.30 11.74
CA GLY A 236 26.68 21.70 11.97
C GLY A 236 27.68 22.05 10.86
N ILE A 237 27.27 21.95 9.60
CA ILE A 237 28.10 22.32 8.44
C ILE A 237 28.50 23.80 8.51
N ILE A 238 27.55 24.70 8.80
CA ILE A 238 27.80 26.14 8.93
C ILE A 238 28.75 26.42 10.08
N TRP A 239 28.59 25.74 11.22
CA TRP A 239 29.46 25.89 12.37
C TRP A 239 30.90 25.47 12.08
N ILE A 240 31.09 24.28 11.47
CA ILE A 240 32.42 23.79 11.07
C ILE A 240 33.08 24.74 10.08
N ALA A 241 32.34 25.22 9.08
CA ALA A 241 32.85 26.18 8.10
C ALA A 241 33.27 27.50 8.76
N SER A 242 32.47 27.98 9.73
CA SER A 242 32.76 29.20 10.49
C SER A 242 33.99 29.05 11.39
N ALA A 243 34.13 27.91 12.07
CA ALA A 243 35.29 27.60 12.92
C ALA A 243 36.58 27.55 12.09
N ARG A 244 36.55 26.89 10.92
CA ARG A 244 37.69 26.86 9.98
C ARG A 244 38.10 28.27 9.52
N LYS A 245 37.12 29.14 9.23
CA LYS A 245 37.39 30.53 8.82
C LYS A 245 38.05 31.36 9.94
N ARG A 246 37.62 31.19 11.21
CA ARG A 246 38.23 31.87 12.36
C ARG A 246 39.68 31.42 12.58
N ASN A 247 39.94 30.12 12.51
CA ASN A 247 41.30 29.58 12.70
C ASN A 247 42.27 30.04 11.60
N ALA A 248 41.81 30.12 10.34
CA ALA A 248 42.62 30.65 9.24
C ALA A 248 42.93 32.16 9.38
N GLY A 249 42.03 32.94 9.96
CA GLY A 249 42.24 34.37 10.25
C GLY A 249 43.28 34.60 11.35
N SER A 250 43.24 33.80 12.42
CA SER A 250 44.21 33.87 13.52
C SER A 250 45.62 33.48 13.08
N ALA A 251 45.76 32.49 12.18
CA ALA A 251 47.04 32.11 11.61
C ALA A 251 47.68 33.24 10.78
N LYS A 252 46.89 33.96 9.97
CA LYS A 252 47.39 35.10 9.17
C LYS A 252 47.82 36.30 10.01
N LYS A 253 47.19 36.54 11.18
CA LYS A 253 47.60 37.64 12.07
C LYS A 253 48.96 37.38 12.75
N ARG A 254 49.26 36.13 13.12
CA ARG A 254 50.57 35.77 13.71
C ARG A 254 51.73 35.92 12.74
N GLN A 255 51.50 35.69 11.45
CA GLN A 255 52.56 35.79 10.42
C GLN A 255 52.91 37.24 10.04
N LYS A 256 52.09 38.24 10.44
CA LYS A 256 52.35 39.67 10.20
C LYS A 256 53.03 40.38 11.37
N SER A 257 53.20 39.73 12.52
CA SER A 257 53.82 40.32 13.72
C SER A 257 55.24 39.80 13.99
N SER A 258 55.83 39.10 13.02
CA SER A 258 57.22 38.67 12.99
C SER A 258 57.89 39.26 11.77
#